data_AF-A0A9E8QF74-F1
#
_entry.id   AF-A0A9E8QF74-F1
#
_cell.length_a   1.000
_cell.length_b   1.000
_cell.length_c   1.000
_cell.angle_alpha   90.00
_cell.angle_beta   90.00
_cell.angle_gamma   90.00
#
_symmetry.space_group_name_H-M   'P 1'
#
loop_
_entity.id
_entity.type
_entity.pdbx_description
1 polymer ?
#
loop_
_entity_poly.entity_id
_entity_poly.type
_entity_poly.pdbx_seq_one_letter_code
_entity_poly.pdbx_strand_id
1 'polypeptide(L)'
;MTNPITPTRTSKQAPAGAGDIAPALTIEGPLLAFENVPSACPDDTVRIGRRIDPFYSDVWPVGSKASWIDYRSAKAQVEAGIGRLPAHLRADPDAATANVEDTAKLPTHLNVLSVLDSWRAATGEQLSAFTGITHLAKGKSRTMTDLFTTELVDVGIFSNVLYTTRGTERGALYRCNSGSTFDRKVAPNLTYAEWLSTTGGVKNRVGGGGHDRHNVITAELALRIAELCDIGTVVGEKLSLLDLLAHTGLGLKSRGAGYTRAADMTVIRRDGARLAVEVTANAGRALELKVKHWAEVIASRRMSESGLAVVFVIVDQDRRTAGGGNRVRSEVYKLIRQAVRETPGLTFDRVASRMAIAEWREWFPEPGAVSPAFFELTGNRPTGPADQLWERVSLLDEDQLPFAPDGDWAQAALTNMAMLRSTPHWLRDGQPTPDLWETQLHESGYEAIPVPEIARPELSPGTREFGKAFGFVADTKPPKRMRTAG
;
A
#
# COMPACT_ATOMS: atom_id res chain seq x y z
N MET A 1 -8.83 -72.46 20.39
CA MET A 1 -9.26 -71.48 19.37
C MET A 1 -10.31 -70.58 20.01
N THR A 2 -9.88 -69.44 20.53
CA THR A 2 -10.72 -68.46 21.24
C THR A 2 -10.42 -67.10 20.64
N ASN A 3 -11.32 -66.62 19.78
CA ASN A 3 -11.23 -65.28 19.19
C ASN A 3 -11.75 -64.22 20.18
N PRO A 4 -11.07 -63.08 20.35
CA PRO A 4 -11.54 -62.00 21.19
C PRO A 4 -12.55 -61.12 20.44
N ILE A 5 -13.65 -60.79 21.13
CA ILE A 5 -14.67 -59.83 20.71
C ILE A 5 -14.06 -58.43 20.83
N THR A 6 -13.97 -57.71 19.71
CA THR A 6 -13.60 -56.29 19.69
C THR A 6 -14.87 -55.45 19.82
N PRO A 7 -14.99 -54.52 20.77
CA PRO A 7 -16.18 -53.71 20.91
C PRO A 7 -16.20 -52.61 19.84
N THR A 8 -17.26 -52.59 19.04
CA THR A 8 -17.63 -51.50 18.14
C THR A 8 -17.82 -50.22 18.92
N ARG A 9 -16.94 -49.25 18.66
CA ARG A 9 -17.00 -47.89 19.19
C ARG A 9 -18.11 -47.14 18.46
N THR A 10 -19.24 -46.94 19.13
CA THR A 10 -20.33 -46.08 18.67
C THR A 10 -19.82 -44.65 18.48
N SER A 11 -20.08 -44.09 17.29
CA SER A 11 -19.79 -42.69 16.96
C SER A 11 -20.56 -41.77 17.89
N LYS A 12 -19.86 -41.08 18.79
CA LYS A 12 -20.42 -39.94 19.52
C LYS A 12 -20.78 -38.86 18.50
N GLN A 13 -22.05 -38.46 18.47
CA GLN A 13 -22.47 -37.19 17.87
C GLN A 13 -21.56 -36.07 18.40
N ALA A 14 -21.00 -35.29 17.48
CA ALA A 14 -20.22 -34.11 17.82
C ALA A 14 -21.09 -33.13 18.61
N PRO A 15 -20.58 -32.52 19.69
CA PRO A 15 -21.33 -31.53 20.45
C PRO A 15 -21.65 -30.31 19.57
N ALA A 16 -22.82 -29.72 19.81
CA ALA A 16 -23.24 -28.43 19.25
C ALA A 16 -22.20 -27.36 19.65
N GLY A 17 -21.32 -27.00 18.71
CA GLY A 17 -20.16 -26.14 18.94
C GLY A 17 -19.06 -26.24 17.87
N ALA A 18 -19.19 -27.14 16.89
CA ALA A 18 -18.21 -27.31 15.82
C ALA A 18 -18.03 -26.08 14.91
N GLY A 19 -19.05 -25.22 14.77
CA GLY A 19 -18.99 -24.00 13.95
C GLY A 19 -18.20 -22.82 14.55
N ASP A 20 -17.66 -23.00 15.76
CA ASP A 20 -16.98 -21.94 16.53
C ASP A 20 -15.46 -21.94 16.37
N ILE A 21 -14.90 -22.97 15.72
CA ILE A 21 -13.45 -23.17 15.62
C ILE A 21 -12.95 -22.56 14.32
N ALA A 22 -11.85 -21.80 14.39
CA ALA A 22 -11.14 -21.38 13.19
C ALA A 22 -10.78 -22.62 12.35
N PRO A 23 -11.03 -22.62 11.02
CA PRO A 23 -10.63 -23.72 10.16
C PRO A 23 -9.14 -24.01 10.33
N ALA A 24 -8.75 -25.28 10.13
CA ALA A 24 -7.35 -25.64 10.07
C ALA A 24 -6.63 -24.85 8.96
N LEU A 25 -5.36 -24.53 9.20
CA LEU A 25 -4.49 -24.01 8.17
C LEU A 25 -4.48 -24.98 6.99
N THR A 26 -4.93 -24.51 5.83
CA THR A 26 -5.06 -25.33 4.63
C THR A 26 -4.24 -24.70 3.53
N ILE A 27 -3.26 -25.46 3.02
CA ILE A 27 -2.45 -25.10 1.86
C ILE A 27 -3.09 -25.79 0.66
N GLU A 28 -3.54 -25.00 -0.31
CA GLU A 28 -4.15 -25.52 -1.53
C GLU A 28 -3.09 -25.76 -2.60
N GLY A 29 -3.16 -26.93 -3.23
CA GLY A 29 -2.33 -27.28 -4.38
C GLY A 29 -0.83 -27.42 -4.07
N PRO A 30 -0.02 -27.71 -5.10
CA PRO A 30 1.43 -27.72 -4.97
C PRO A 30 1.96 -26.31 -4.75
N LEU A 31 2.95 -26.16 -3.87
CA LEU A 31 3.67 -24.91 -3.69
C LEU A 31 4.46 -24.57 -4.96
N LEU A 32 4.44 -23.29 -5.33
CA LEU A 32 5.21 -22.77 -6.44
C LEU A 32 6.38 -21.95 -5.89
N ALA A 33 7.59 -22.22 -6.36
CA ALA A 33 8.74 -21.39 -6.04
C ALA A 33 8.60 -20.01 -6.73
N PHE A 34 8.89 -18.91 -6.03
CA PHE A 34 8.82 -17.55 -6.58
C PHE A 34 9.64 -17.37 -7.86
N GLU A 35 10.70 -18.16 -8.04
CA GLU A 35 11.53 -18.10 -9.24
C GLU A 35 10.82 -18.61 -10.51
N ASN A 36 9.83 -19.50 -10.34
CA ASN A 36 9.08 -20.17 -11.40
C ASN A 36 7.73 -19.52 -11.70
N VAL A 37 7.34 -18.49 -10.94
CA VAL A 37 6.09 -17.75 -11.16
C VAL A 37 6.42 -16.48 -11.96
N PRO A 38 5.68 -16.17 -13.04
CA PRO A 38 5.80 -14.89 -13.73
C PRO A 38 5.59 -13.73 -12.76
N SER A 39 6.48 -12.73 -12.82
CA SER A 39 6.37 -11.50 -12.03
C SER A 39 6.11 -10.32 -12.95
N ALA A 40 5.17 -9.46 -12.56
CA ALA A 40 4.92 -8.20 -13.24
C ALA A 40 6.00 -7.12 -12.93
N CYS A 41 6.85 -7.32 -11.93
CA CYS A 41 7.96 -6.41 -11.64
C CYS A 41 9.02 -6.53 -12.74
N PRO A 42 9.31 -5.46 -13.51
CA PRO A 42 10.25 -5.53 -14.63
C PRO A 42 11.72 -5.56 -14.18
N ASP A 43 12.02 -5.22 -12.92
CA ASP A 43 13.37 -5.28 -12.36
C ASP A 43 13.59 -6.62 -11.64
N ASP A 44 14.26 -7.54 -12.34
CA ASP A 44 14.62 -8.85 -11.82
C ASP A 44 15.44 -8.81 -10.53
N THR A 45 16.15 -7.72 -10.23
CA THR A 45 16.99 -7.60 -9.03
C THR A 45 16.18 -7.35 -7.76
N VAL A 46 14.94 -6.86 -7.88
CA VAL A 46 14.06 -6.52 -6.75
C VAL A 46 12.67 -7.12 -6.89
N ARG A 47 12.47 -8.16 -7.69
CA ARG A 47 11.23 -8.97 -7.70
C ARG A 47 11.07 -9.79 -6.41
N ILE A 48 9.87 -10.31 -6.16
CA ILE A 48 9.46 -11.03 -4.94
C ILE A 48 10.48 -12.07 -4.43
N GLY A 49 11.07 -12.88 -5.31
CA GLY A 49 12.05 -13.91 -4.93
C GLY A 49 13.47 -13.40 -4.66
N ARG A 50 13.75 -12.10 -4.88
CA ARG A 50 15.07 -11.50 -4.70
C ARG A 50 15.15 -10.53 -3.52
N ARG A 51 14.05 -9.85 -3.17
CA ARG A 51 13.99 -8.98 -2.00
C ARG A 51 14.18 -9.77 -0.70
N ILE A 52 14.64 -9.09 0.35
CA ILE A 52 14.60 -9.61 1.71
C ILE A 52 13.15 -9.89 2.06
N ASP A 53 12.85 -11.11 2.50
CA ASP A 53 11.54 -11.46 3.01
C ASP A 53 11.43 -10.99 4.48
N PRO A 54 10.66 -9.92 4.79
CA PRO A 54 10.57 -9.40 6.15
C PRO A 54 9.78 -10.33 7.08
N PHE A 55 9.03 -11.30 6.52
CA PHE A 55 8.30 -12.28 7.30
C PHE A 55 9.19 -13.45 7.73
N TYR A 56 9.98 -13.99 6.80
CA TYR A 56 10.76 -15.21 7.03
C TYR A 56 12.21 -14.99 7.43
N SER A 57 12.79 -13.81 7.18
CA SER A 57 14.23 -13.57 7.36
C SER A 57 14.64 -13.19 8.80
N ASP A 58 13.72 -13.24 9.77
CA ASP A 58 13.94 -12.86 11.18
C ASP A 58 14.69 -11.52 11.36
N VAL A 59 14.41 -10.55 10.47
CA VAL A 59 15.04 -9.21 10.51
C VAL A 59 14.54 -8.36 11.70
N TRP A 60 13.58 -8.88 12.47
CA TRP A 60 13.02 -8.26 13.66
C TRP A 60 13.24 -9.15 14.91
N PRO A 61 14.50 -9.42 15.30
CA PRO A 61 14.80 -10.41 16.33
C PRO A 61 14.26 -10.03 17.73
N VAL A 62 14.09 -8.73 17.98
CA VAL A 62 13.55 -8.15 19.21
C VAL A 62 12.56 -7.03 18.87
N GLY A 63 11.30 -7.22 19.24
CA GLY A 63 10.24 -6.22 19.10
C GLY A 63 9.83 -5.96 17.65
N SER A 64 9.32 -4.74 17.40
CA SER A 64 8.74 -4.32 16.12
C SER A 64 9.27 -2.97 15.62
N LYS A 65 10.40 -2.52 16.18
CA LYS A 65 10.98 -1.19 15.96
C LYS A 65 12.39 -1.26 15.40
N ALA A 66 12.64 -0.41 14.41
CA ALA A 66 13.95 -0.15 13.87
C ALA A 66 14.67 0.93 14.69
N SER A 67 15.98 1.00 14.54
CA SER A 67 16.77 2.12 15.05
C SER A 67 16.79 3.20 13.97
N TRP A 68 16.32 4.40 14.31
CA TRP A 68 16.15 5.51 13.37
C TRP A 68 17.05 6.68 13.75
N ILE A 69 17.49 7.42 12.73
CA ILE A 69 18.18 8.68 12.91
C ILE A 69 17.73 9.69 11.86
N ASP A 70 17.44 10.91 12.30
CA ASP A 70 17.26 12.07 11.43
C ASP A 70 18.58 12.83 11.27
N TYR A 71 18.66 13.72 10.29
CA TYR A 71 19.90 14.43 9.97
C TYR A 71 20.41 15.32 11.11
N ARG A 72 19.50 15.99 11.84
CA ARG A 72 19.86 16.89 12.93
C ARG A 72 20.46 16.12 14.11
N SER A 73 19.81 15.02 14.49
CA SER A 73 20.27 14.08 15.50
C SER A 73 21.62 13.47 15.11
N ALA A 74 21.81 13.11 13.84
CA ALA A 74 23.09 12.59 13.35
C ALA A 74 24.21 13.64 13.45
N LYS A 75 23.95 14.90 13.06
CA LYS A 75 24.93 15.99 13.21
C LYS A 75 25.30 16.21 14.68
N ALA A 76 24.30 16.31 15.56
CA ALA A 76 24.54 16.52 16.99
C ALA A 76 25.37 15.38 17.62
N GLN A 77 25.11 14.13 17.23
CA GLN A 77 25.92 12.99 17.69
C GLN A 77 27.38 13.08 17.20
N VAL A 78 27.59 13.43 15.92
CA VAL A 78 28.95 13.61 15.38
C VAL A 78 29.69 14.75 16.06
N GLU A 79 29.03 15.88 16.31
CA GLU A 79 29.59 17.04 17.04
C GLU A 79 29.94 16.68 18.49
N ALA A 80 29.15 15.81 19.12
CA ALA A 80 29.43 15.26 20.45
C ALA A 80 30.52 14.15 20.46
N GLY A 81 31.11 13.81 19.30
CA GLY A 81 32.12 12.75 19.19
C GLY A 81 31.55 11.32 19.22
N ILE A 82 30.23 11.16 19.09
CA ILE A 82 29.53 9.87 19.10
C ILE A 82 29.38 9.39 17.66
N GLY A 83 30.37 8.65 17.18
CA GLY A 83 30.35 8.01 15.86
C GLY A 83 30.63 8.98 14.71
N ARG A 84 30.27 8.57 13.49
CA ARG A 84 30.47 9.34 12.25
C ARG A 84 29.34 9.08 11.26
N LEU A 85 28.92 10.10 10.53
CA LEU A 85 28.03 9.91 9.38
C LEU A 85 28.69 8.99 8.35
N PRO A 86 28.01 7.95 7.85
CA PRO A 86 28.50 7.15 6.73
C PRO A 86 28.75 8.02 5.50
N ALA A 87 29.79 7.71 4.70
CA ALA A 87 30.18 8.54 3.56
C ALA A 87 29.04 8.76 2.55
N HIS A 88 28.18 7.76 2.34
CA HIS A 88 27.02 7.85 1.45
C HIS A 88 25.86 8.70 1.99
N LEU A 89 25.89 9.10 3.27
CA LEU A 89 24.93 10.04 3.88
C LEU A 89 25.52 11.43 4.10
N ARG A 90 26.78 11.66 3.70
CA ARG A 90 27.41 12.98 3.78
C ARG A 90 27.11 13.77 2.51
N ALA A 91 26.46 14.91 2.68
CA ALA A 91 26.35 15.93 1.66
C ALA A 91 26.42 17.32 2.29
N ASP A 92 26.80 18.28 1.45
CA ASP A 92 26.63 19.71 1.74
C ASP A 92 25.12 20.06 1.74
N PRO A 93 24.59 20.72 2.78
CA PRO A 93 23.16 21.03 2.89
C PRO A 93 22.61 21.92 1.77
N ASP A 94 23.39 22.87 1.29
CA ASP A 94 22.95 23.81 0.26
C ASP A 94 22.88 23.10 -1.08
N ALA A 95 23.90 22.29 -1.41
CA ALA A 95 23.88 21.43 -2.59
C ALA A 95 22.74 20.40 -2.56
N ALA A 96 22.46 19.79 -1.39
CA ALA A 96 21.34 18.86 -1.24
C ALA A 96 19.99 19.56 -1.45
N THR A 97 19.81 20.76 -0.92
CA THR A 97 18.60 21.57 -1.12
C THR A 97 18.42 21.92 -2.58
N ALA A 98 19.47 22.42 -3.25
CA ALA A 98 19.43 22.71 -4.68
C ALA A 98 19.08 21.48 -5.53
N ASN A 99 19.56 20.29 -5.15
CA ASN A 99 19.22 19.05 -5.85
C ASN A 99 17.76 18.63 -5.67
N VAL A 100 17.17 18.85 -4.49
CA VAL A 100 15.76 18.55 -4.24
C VAL A 100 14.85 19.48 -5.04
N GLU A 101 15.25 20.75 -5.19
CA GLU A 101 14.51 21.77 -5.94
C GLU A 101 14.77 21.74 -7.46
N ASP A 102 15.82 21.06 -7.91
CA ASP A 102 16.16 20.87 -9.32
C ASP A 102 15.02 20.14 -10.05
N THR A 103 14.43 20.82 -11.03
CA THR A 103 13.33 20.30 -11.86
C THR A 103 13.67 18.97 -12.55
N ALA A 104 14.92 18.72 -12.90
CA ALA A 104 15.34 17.46 -13.54
C ALA A 104 15.38 16.28 -12.55
N LYS A 105 15.63 16.56 -11.26
CA LYS A 105 15.78 15.53 -10.20
C LYS A 105 14.53 15.39 -9.34
N LEU A 106 13.71 16.43 -9.27
CA LEU A 106 12.48 16.48 -8.48
C LEU A 106 11.57 15.26 -8.69
N PRO A 107 11.32 14.75 -9.92
CA PRO A 107 10.48 13.56 -10.09
C PRO A 107 10.97 12.34 -9.31
N THR A 108 12.29 12.12 -9.27
CA THR A 108 12.92 11.01 -8.52
C THR A 108 12.72 11.18 -7.01
N HIS A 109 12.86 12.41 -6.51
CA HIS A 109 12.61 12.73 -5.10
C HIS A 109 11.13 12.56 -4.73
N LEU A 110 10.21 13.03 -5.58
CA LEU A 110 8.76 12.89 -5.37
C LEU A 110 8.31 11.42 -5.40
N ASN A 111 8.92 10.58 -6.24
CA ASN A 111 8.64 9.14 -6.24
C ASN A 111 8.94 8.51 -4.88
N VAL A 112 10.12 8.78 -4.32
CA VAL A 112 10.49 8.28 -2.98
C VAL A 112 9.55 8.85 -1.91
N LEU A 113 9.33 10.16 -1.91
CA LEU A 113 8.52 10.81 -0.89
C LEU A 113 7.07 10.34 -0.91
N SER A 114 6.49 10.10 -2.09
CA SER A 114 5.12 9.61 -2.23
C SER A 114 4.97 8.18 -1.70
N VAL A 115 5.92 7.29 -2.03
CA VAL A 115 5.92 5.92 -1.48
C VAL A 115 6.04 5.97 0.05
N LEU A 116 7.00 6.72 0.60
CA LEU A 116 7.19 6.79 2.05
C LEU A 116 6.01 7.45 2.78
N ASP A 117 5.36 8.44 2.18
CA ASP A 117 4.16 9.09 2.73
C ASP A 117 2.91 8.19 2.63
N SER A 118 2.89 7.21 1.71
CA SER A 118 1.78 6.27 1.57
C SER A 118 1.95 5.00 2.39
N TRP A 119 3.19 4.51 2.53
CA TRP A 119 3.52 3.20 3.15
C TRP A 119 4.23 3.35 4.51
N ARG A 120 4.46 4.58 4.96
CA ARG A 120 5.16 5.01 6.19
C ARG A 120 6.63 4.66 6.28
N ALA A 121 6.98 3.39 6.09
CA ALA A 121 8.33 2.87 6.17
C ALA A 121 8.54 1.72 5.18
N ALA A 122 9.67 1.73 4.48
CA ALA A 122 10.02 0.72 3.49
C ALA A 122 11.54 0.44 3.49
N THR A 123 11.94 -0.75 3.06
CA THR A 123 13.35 -1.05 2.76
C THR A 123 13.79 -0.38 1.46
N GLY A 124 15.11 -0.24 1.25
CA GLY A 124 15.65 0.22 -0.03
C GLY A 124 15.21 -0.63 -1.23
N GLU A 125 15.07 -1.95 -1.04
CA GLU A 125 14.59 -2.87 -2.08
C GLU A 125 13.10 -2.69 -2.39
N GLN A 126 12.28 -2.46 -1.37
CA GLN A 126 10.85 -2.16 -1.55
C GLN A 126 10.67 -0.81 -2.24
N LEU A 127 11.41 0.22 -1.84
CA LEU A 127 11.40 1.51 -2.52
C LEU A 127 11.82 1.38 -3.98
N SER A 128 12.87 0.60 -4.26
CA SER A 128 13.31 0.31 -5.62
C SER A 128 12.18 -0.33 -6.44
N ALA A 129 11.48 -1.32 -5.90
CA ALA A 129 10.36 -1.98 -6.57
C ALA A 129 9.20 -1.01 -6.83
N PHE A 130 8.75 -0.24 -5.82
CA PHE A 130 7.67 0.74 -6.02
C PHE A 130 8.01 1.80 -7.06
N THR A 131 9.23 2.34 -7.01
CA THR A 131 9.61 3.53 -7.78
C THR A 131 10.25 3.24 -9.14
N GLY A 132 10.78 2.03 -9.35
CA GLY A 132 11.62 1.68 -10.50
C GLY A 132 13.07 2.20 -10.40
N ILE A 133 13.44 2.83 -9.28
CA ILE A 133 14.77 3.44 -9.09
C ILE A 133 15.74 2.41 -8.53
N THR A 134 16.36 1.62 -9.42
CA THR A 134 17.18 0.44 -9.10
C THR A 134 18.31 0.65 -8.08
N HIS A 135 18.90 1.85 -8.05
CA HIS A 135 20.01 2.15 -7.16
C HIS A 135 19.59 2.38 -5.69
N LEU A 136 18.28 2.47 -5.38
CA LEU A 136 17.76 2.51 -4.01
C LEU A 136 18.00 1.18 -3.28
N ALA A 137 17.93 0.04 -3.98
CA ALA A 137 18.16 -1.29 -3.41
C ALA A 137 19.58 -1.48 -2.83
N LYS A 138 20.54 -0.67 -3.29
CA LYS A 138 21.95 -0.73 -2.85
C LYS A 138 22.20 0.02 -1.53
N GLY A 139 21.20 0.69 -0.96
CA GLY A 139 21.32 1.48 0.28
C GLY A 139 22.25 2.71 0.20
N LYS A 140 22.79 3.02 -0.99
CA LYS A 140 23.79 4.09 -1.23
C LYS A 140 23.37 4.98 -2.39
N SER A 141 22.15 5.50 -2.32
CA SER A 141 21.58 6.39 -3.33
C SER A 141 21.83 7.86 -3.01
N ARG A 142 22.24 8.64 -4.02
CA ARG A 142 22.36 10.09 -3.89
C ARG A 142 21.01 10.77 -3.59
N THR A 143 19.93 10.25 -4.17
CA THR A 143 18.55 10.69 -3.87
C THR A 143 18.28 10.58 -2.37
N MET A 144 18.66 9.48 -1.73
CA MET A 144 18.46 9.31 -0.29
C MET A 144 19.40 10.21 0.53
N THR A 145 20.64 10.43 0.07
CA THR A 145 21.55 11.39 0.68
C THR A 145 20.93 12.79 0.71
N ASP A 146 20.39 13.25 -0.42
CA ASP A 146 19.82 14.59 -0.56
C ASP A 146 18.55 14.74 0.30
N LEU A 147 17.64 13.74 0.27
CA LEU A 147 16.42 13.73 1.11
C LEU A 147 16.71 13.64 2.62
N PHE A 148 17.72 12.86 3.02
CA PHE A 148 18.15 12.79 4.42
C PHE A 148 18.73 14.14 4.87
N THR A 149 19.67 14.69 4.11
CA THR A 149 20.37 15.94 4.43
C THR A 149 19.42 17.13 4.53
N THR A 150 18.34 17.11 3.75
CA THR A 150 17.31 18.16 3.75
C THR A 150 16.22 17.96 4.81
N GLU A 151 16.36 16.98 5.73
CA GLU A 151 15.35 16.65 6.76
C GLU A 151 13.98 16.24 6.17
N LEU A 152 13.95 15.65 4.98
CA LEU A 152 12.72 15.12 4.36
C LEU A 152 12.49 13.63 4.68
N VAL A 153 13.58 12.89 4.92
CA VAL A 153 13.55 11.45 5.21
C VAL A 153 14.46 11.13 6.39
N ASP A 154 14.03 10.20 7.25
CA ASP A 154 14.88 9.57 8.25
C ASP A 154 15.46 8.26 7.70
N VAL A 155 16.66 7.91 8.14
CA VAL A 155 17.31 6.63 7.80
C VAL A 155 17.26 5.72 9.01
N GLY A 156 16.90 4.46 8.77
CA GLY A 156 16.79 3.44 9.80
C GLY A 156 17.50 2.16 9.45
N ILE A 157 17.70 1.34 10.46
CA ILE A 157 18.32 0.02 10.37
C ILE A 157 17.53 -0.96 11.23
N PHE A 158 17.53 -2.24 10.85
CA PHE A 158 17.05 -3.29 11.73
C PHE A 158 17.93 -3.34 12.99
N SER A 159 17.31 -3.35 14.16
CA SER A 159 17.99 -3.43 15.45
C SER A 159 18.58 -4.82 15.68
N ASN A 160 19.75 -5.10 15.10
CA ASN A 160 20.43 -6.39 15.16
C ASN A 160 21.95 -6.21 15.36
N VAL A 161 22.56 -7.04 16.20
CA VAL A 161 24.00 -7.11 16.45
C VAL A 161 24.81 -7.41 15.17
N LEU A 162 24.21 -8.08 14.19
CA LEU A 162 24.86 -8.44 12.92
C LEU A 162 25.00 -7.28 11.92
N TYR A 163 24.52 -6.07 12.24
CA TYR A 163 24.46 -4.93 11.30
C TYR A 163 25.83 -4.40 10.82
N THR A 164 26.94 -4.79 11.45
CA THR A 164 28.29 -4.37 11.02
C THR A 164 28.92 -5.26 9.94
N THR A 165 28.17 -6.22 9.38
CA THR A 165 28.67 -7.22 8.42
C THR A 165 28.35 -6.88 6.95
N ARG A 166 28.81 -7.71 6.00
CA ARG A 166 28.58 -7.56 4.55
C ARG A 166 27.11 -7.81 4.20
N GLY A 167 26.50 -6.98 3.35
CA GLY A 167 25.10 -7.14 2.90
C GLY A 167 24.08 -6.32 3.70
N THR A 168 24.52 -5.54 4.68
CA THR A 168 23.68 -4.74 5.57
C THR A 168 23.04 -3.55 4.88
N GLU A 169 23.56 -3.18 3.70
CA GLU A 169 22.95 -2.20 2.80
C GLU A 169 21.54 -2.59 2.35
N ARG A 170 21.24 -3.89 2.26
CA ARG A 170 19.90 -4.38 1.93
C ARG A 170 18.90 -4.15 3.06
N GLY A 171 19.40 -4.02 4.29
CA GLY A 171 18.62 -3.74 5.49
C GLY A 171 18.42 -2.26 5.80
N ALA A 172 18.73 -1.36 4.85
CA ALA A 172 18.45 0.05 4.98
C ALA A 172 16.93 0.29 4.96
N LEU A 173 16.43 1.01 5.96
CA LEU A 173 15.04 1.42 6.09
C LEU A 173 14.94 2.94 5.92
N TYR A 174 13.81 3.38 5.39
CA TYR A 174 13.53 4.78 5.16
C TYR A 174 12.10 5.10 5.54
N ARG A 175 11.88 6.33 6.02
CA ARG A 175 10.56 6.89 6.32
C ARG A 175 10.54 8.39 6.12
N CYS A 176 9.37 8.97 5.86
CA CYS A 176 9.23 10.43 5.89
C CYS A 176 9.57 10.97 7.28
N ASN A 177 10.33 12.06 7.33
CA ASN A 177 10.54 12.81 8.55
C ASN A 177 9.19 13.35 9.07
N SER A 178 9.00 13.42 10.40
CA SER A 178 7.75 13.86 11.02
C SER A 178 7.58 15.39 11.08
N GLY A 179 8.57 16.16 10.64
CA GLY A 179 8.54 17.62 10.60
C GLY A 179 7.75 18.18 9.41
N SER A 180 7.60 19.50 9.40
CA SER A 180 6.87 20.26 8.36
C SER A 180 7.74 20.65 7.16
N THR A 181 8.92 20.04 6.99
CA THR A 181 9.89 20.45 5.96
C THR A 181 9.32 20.32 4.55
N PHE A 182 8.61 19.22 4.25
CA PHE A 182 7.97 19.04 2.95
C PHE A 182 6.93 20.15 2.69
N ASP A 183 6.02 20.39 3.64
CA ASP A 183 4.94 21.36 3.48
C ASP A 183 5.46 22.80 3.39
N ARG A 184 6.59 23.09 4.04
CA ARG A 184 7.21 24.42 4.05
C ARG A 184 8.12 24.69 2.85
N LYS A 185 8.87 23.69 2.38
CA LYS A 185 9.94 23.88 1.38
C LYS A 185 9.67 23.24 0.03
N VAL A 186 8.98 22.10 0.00
CA VAL A 186 8.76 21.34 -1.24
C VAL A 186 7.39 21.63 -1.81
N ALA A 187 6.32 21.42 -1.03
CA ALA A 187 4.93 21.55 -1.48
C ALA A 187 4.59 22.90 -2.14
N PRO A 188 5.08 24.06 -1.65
CA PRO A 188 4.77 25.37 -2.26
C PRO A 188 5.33 25.55 -3.67
N ASN A 189 6.33 24.75 -4.06
CA ASN A 189 7.03 24.84 -5.33
C ASN A 189 6.56 23.77 -6.35
N LEU A 190 5.57 22.96 -5.99
CA LEU A 190 5.01 21.92 -6.85
C LEU A 190 3.95 22.50 -7.78
N THR A 191 3.90 21.99 -9.01
CA THR A 191 2.69 22.16 -9.84
C THR A 191 1.52 21.38 -9.24
N TYR A 192 0.30 21.66 -9.69
CA TYR A 192 -0.86 20.88 -9.24
C TYR A 192 -0.73 19.39 -9.58
N ALA A 193 -0.23 19.06 -10.77
CA ALA A 193 0.01 17.67 -11.16
C ALA A 193 1.07 16.98 -10.29
N GLU A 194 2.16 17.66 -9.95
CA GLU A 194 3.19 17.14 -9.04
C GLU A 194 2.64 16.95 -7.62
N TRP A 195 1.88 17.93 -7.12
CA TRP A 195 1.25 17.84 -5.81
C TRP A 195 0.22 16.69 -5.75
N LEU A 196 -0.67 16.60 -6.74
CA LEU A 196 -1.72 15.58 -6.76
C LEU A 196 -1.13 14.18 -6.96
N SER A 197 -0.14 14.00 -7.85
CA SER A 197 0.53 12.70 -8.04
C SER A 197 1.34 12.24 -6.83
N THR A 198 1.83 13.19 -6.02
CA THR A 198 2.59 12.89 -4.80
C THR A 198 1.66 12.60 -3.62
N THR A 199 0.54 13.32 -3.51
CA THR A 199 -0.31 13.32 -2.32
C THR A 199 -1.63 12.58 -2.49
N GLY A 200 -2.05 12.29 -3.72
CA GLY A 200 -3.39 11.78 -4.03
C GLY A 200 -4.52 12.72 -3.58
N GLY A 201 -4.23 14.01 -3.37
CA GLY A 201 -5.21 14.99 -2.90
C GLY A 201 -5.42 15.00 -1.38
N VAL A 202 -4.78 14.07 -0.65
CA VAL A 202 -4.88 13.98 0.81
C VAL A 202 -3.83 14.89 1.44
N LYS A 203 -4.32 15.94 2.12
CA LYS A 203 -3.50 17.02 2.69
C LYS A 203 -2.69 16.61 3.91
N ASN A 204 -3.17 15.66 4.70
CA ASN A 204 -2.46 15.19 5.87
C ASN A 204 -1.37 14.20 5.45
N ARG A 205 -0.12 14.48 5.82
CA ARG A 205 0.98 13.51 5.65
C ARG A 205 0.87 12.41 6.68
N VAL A 206 1.15 11.19 6.26
CA VAL A 206 1.23 10.06 7.19
C VAL A 206 2.63 10.08 7.77
N GLY A 207 2.78 10.62 8.98
CA GLY A 207 4.09 10.67 9.63
C GLY A 207 4.71 9.27 9.77
N GLY A 208 6.04 9.17 9.66
CA GLY A 208 6.78 7.90 9.65
C GLY A 208 6.84 7.15 11.00
N GLY A 209 6.17 7.61 12.05
CA GLY A 209 6.24 7.01 13.37
C GLY A 209 5.34 5.79 13.56
N GLY A 210 5.86 4.74 14.19
CA GLY A 210 5.10 3.62 14.76
C GLY A 210 5.05 2.37 13.88
N HIS A 211 5.10 1.20 14.55
CA HIS A 211 4.89 -0.14 13.96
C HIS A 211 5.75 -0.47 12.72
N ASP A 212 7.06 -0.17 12.74
CA ASP A 212 7.96 -0.36 11.59
C ASP A 212 7.86 -1.75 10.93
N ARG A 213 7.82 -2.81 11.73
CA ARG A 213 7.63 -4.19 11.24
C ARG A 213 6.31 -4.35 10.46
N HIS A 214 5.22 -3.80 10.99
CA HIS A 214 3.91 -3.86 10.36
C HIS A 214 3.91 -3.14 9.01
N ASN A 215 4.51 -1.95 8.96
CA ASN A 215 4.59 -1.16 7.73
C ASN A 215 5.40 -1.87 6.65
N VAL A 216 6.58 -2.40 7.01
CA VAL A 216 7.45 -3.14 6.08
C VAL A 216 6.78 -4.42 5.57
N ILE A 217 6.06 -5.14 6.43
CA ILE A 217 5.29 -6.33 6.04
C ILE A 217 4.12 -5.98 5.12
N THR A 218 3.40 -4.90 5.42
CA THR A 218 2.27 -4.42 4.61
C THR A 218 2.74 -3.98 3.22
N ALA A 219 3.84 -3.21 3.16
CA ALA A 219 4.46 -2.81 1.92
C ALA A 219 4.94 -4.02 1.10
N GLU A 220 5.49 -5.05 1.75
CA GLU A 220 5.84 -6.30 1.07
C GLU A 220 4.60 -7.00 0.52
N LEU A 221 3.54 -7.15 1.32
CA LEU A 221 2.29 -7.78 0.87
C LEU A 221 1.75 -7.08 -0.38
N ALA A 222 1.70 -5.75 -0.37
CA ALA A 222 1.26 -4.96 -1.51
C ALA A 222 2.08 -5.22 -2.78
N LEU A 223 3.42 -5.27 -2.67
CA LEU A 223 4.28 -5.57 -3.80
C LEU A 223 4.03 -6.99 -4.32
N ARG A 224 3.84 -7.98 -3.44
CA ARG A 224 3.52 -9.36 -3.86
C ARG A 224 2.20 -9.44 -4.61
N ILE A 225 1.18 -8.74 -4.13
CA ILE A 225 -0.13 -8.68 -4.79
C ILE A 225 0.02 -8.02 -6.16
N ALA A 226 0.71 -6.89 -6.23
CA ALA A 226 0.95 -6.17 -7.49
C ALA A 226 1.82 -6.93 -8.49
N GLU A 227 2.67 -7.85 -8.03
CA GLU A 227 3.52 -8.68 -8.89
C GLU A 227 2.81 -9.90 -9.45
N LEU A 228 1.92 -10.53 -8.66
CA LEU A 228 1.45 -11.88 -8.93
C LEU A 228 -0.05 -11.99 -9.20
N CYS A 229 -0.87 -11.02 -8.78
CA CYS A 229 -2.33 -11.09 -8.87
C CYS A 229 -2.85 -10.25 -10.03
N ASP A 230 -4.00 -10.65 -10.59
CA ASP A 230 -4.68 -9.87 -11.64
C ASP A 230 -5.53 -8.75 -11.03
N ILE A 231 -4.88 -7.61 -10.79
CA ILE A 231 -5.51 -6.45 -10.14
C ILE A 231 -5.40 -5.19 -11.01
N GLY A 232 -6.18 -4.16 -10.67
CA GLY A 232 -6.04 -2.83 -11.24
C GLY A 232 -4.89 -2.07 -10.59
N THR A 233 -4.89 -1.95 -9.25
CA THR A 233 -3.78 -1.33 -8.52
C THR A 233 -3.78 -1.65 -7.01
N VAL A 234 -2.73 -1.24 -6.30
CA VAL A 234 -2.65 -1.23 -4.83
C VAL A 234 -2.28 0.15 -4.33
N VAL A 235 -2.89 0.59 -3.23
CA VAL A 235 -2.61 1.86 -2.57
C VAL A 235 -2.37 1.67 -1.08
N GLY A 236 -1.48 2.47 -0.48
CA GLY A 236 -1.16 2.39 0.95
C GLY A 236 -2.18 3.10 1.85
N GLU A 237 -1.87 3.16 3.15
CA GLU A 237 -2.72 3.70 4.22
C GLU A 237 -3.29 5.10 3.89
N LYS A 238 -2.46 5.97 3.29
CA LYS A 238 -2.84 7.35 2.96
C LYS A 238 -4.10 7.45 2.09
N LEU A 239 -4.30 6.51 1.17
CA LEU A 239 -5.44 6.45 0.27
C LEU A 239 -6.41 5.32 0.64
N SER A 240 -6.23 4.75 1.83
CA SER A 240 -7.09 3.71 2.40
C SER A 240 -7.92 4.25 3.56
N LEU A 241 -8.11 5.57 3.62
CA LEU A 241 -8.95 6.26 4.61
C LEU A 241 -10.40 5.79 4.49
N LEU A 242 -11.05 5.54 5.62
CA LEU A 242 -12.44 5.13 5.63
C LEU A 242 -13.36 6.18 5.01
N ASP A 243 -13.10 7.47 5.23
CA ASP A 243 -13.87 8.54 4.57
C ASP A 243 -13.74 8.45 3.05
N LEU A 244 -12.54 8.17 2.53
CA LEU A 244 -12.31 8.05 1.09
C LEU A 244 -12.99 6.80 0.52
N LEU A 245 -12.89 5.67 1.21
CA LEU A 245 -13.41 4.38 0.76
C LEU A 245 -14.94 4.30 0.81
N ALA A 246 -15.59 4.94 1.79
CA ALA A 246 -17.02 4.79 2.05
C ALA A 246 -17.85 6.08 1.84
N HIS A 247 -17.21 7.24 1.65
CA HIS A 247 -17.88 8.54 1.60
C HIS A 247 -17.34 9.46 0.50
N THR A 248 -16.28 10.23 0.77
CA THR A 248 -15.81 11.30 -0.12
C THR A 248 -15.32 10.80 -1.47
N GLY A 249 -14.73 9.60 -1.54
CA GLY A 249 -14.37 8.97 -2.81
C GLY A 249 -15.57 8.46 -3.62
N LEU A 250 -16.78 8.47 -3.05
CA LEU A 250 -18.05 8.20 -3.73
C LEU A 250 -18.81 9.48 -4.08
N GLY A 251 -18.19 10.65 -3.94
CA GLY A 251 -18.87 11.94 -4.11
C GLY A 251 -19.83 12.30 -2.98
N LEU A 252 -19.79 11.57 -1.86
CA LEU A 252 -20.65 11.82 -0.70
C LEU A 252 -19.96 12.76 0.30
N LYS A 253 -20.76 13.44 1.12
CA LYS A 253 -20.21 14.31 2.17
C LYS A 253 -19.45 13.51 3.22
N SER A 254 -18.32 14.06 3.65
CA SER A 254 -17.54 13.51 4.77
C SER A 254 -18.39 13.44 6.03
N ARG A 255 -18.19 12.39 6.83
CA ARG A 255 -18.89 12.19 8.11
C ARG A 255 -18.09 12.66 9.34
N GLY A 256 -16.95 13.32 9.14
CA GLY A 256 -16.19 13.96 10.21
C GLY A 256 -15.16 13.06 10.91
N ALA A 257 -14.74 13.45 12.12
CA ALA A 257 -13.51 12.94 12.77
C ALA A 257 -13.42 11.41 12.97
N GLY A 258 -14.56 10.70 13.05
CA GLY A 258 -14.58 9.23 13.16
C GLY A 258 -14.06 8.49 11.93
N TYR A 259 -14.02 9.15 10.77
CA TYR A 259 -13.62 8.58 9.46
C TYR A 259 -12.16 8.91 9.08
N THR A 260 -11.36 9.34 10.05
CA THR A 260 -9.91 9.57 9.92
C THR A 260 -9.09 8.27 10.02
N ARG A 261 -9.73 7.17 10.40
CA ARG A 261 -9.15 5.83 10.39
C ARG A 261 -8.87 5.39 8.95
N ALA A 262 -7.91 4.48 8.78
CA ALA A 262 -7.54 3.91 7.50
C ALA A 262 -7.36 2.39 7.62
N ALA A 263 -7.56 1.67 6.51
CA ALA A 263 -6.97 0.35 6.33
C ALA A 263 -5.46 0.49 6.15
N ASP A 264 -4.70 -0.57 6.38
CA ASP A 264 -3.24 -0.54 6.19
C ASP A 264 -2.87 -0.39 4.70
N MET A 265 -3.69 -0.95 3.82
CA MET A 265 -3.66 -0.76 2.37
C MET A 265 -5.01 -1.10 1.74
N THR A 266 -5.18 -0.79 0.46
CA THR A 266 -6.34 -1.21 -0.33
C THR A 266 -5.87 -1.81 -1.65
N VAL A 267 -6.40 -2.99 -1.97
CA VAL A 267 -6.28 -3.63 -3.28
C VAL A 267 -7.50 -3.24 -4.11
N ILE A 268 -7.29 -2.87 -5.37
CA ILE A 268 -8.36 -2.44 -6.26
C ILE A 268 -8.36 -3.38 -7.47
N ARG A 269 -9.46 -4.11 -7.62
CA ARG A 269 -9.71 -5.05 -8.73
C ARG A 269 -9.85 -4.31 -10.05
N ARG A 270 -9.79 -5.04 -11.16
CA ARG A 270 -9.93 -4.48 -12.51
C ARG A 270 -11.32 -3.92 -12.80
N ASP A 271 -12.36 -4.44 -12.16
CA ASP A 271 -13.71 -3.87 -12.18
C ASP A 271 -13.85 -2.62 -11.27
N GLY A 272 -12.82 -2.30 -10.47
CA GLY A 272 -12.76 -1.20 -9.52
C GLY A 272 -13.31 -1.52 -8.13
N ALA A 273 -13.66 -2.78 -7.83
CA ALA A 273 -13.98 -3.20 -6.47
C ALA A 273 -12.76 -2.98 -5.55
N ARG A 274 -13.02 -2.58 -4.30
CA ARG A 274 -12.02 -2.17 -3.32
C ARG A 274 -11.98 -3.14 -2.17
N LEU A 275 -10.83 -3.79 -2.00
CA LEU A 275 -10.56 -4.66 -0.87
C LEU A 275 -9.63 -3.93 0.11
N ALA A 276 -10.21 -3.40 1.19
CA ALA A 276 -9.46 -2.86 2.30
C ALA A 276 -8.75 -4.00 3.06
N VAL A 277 -7.45 -3.85 3.32
CA VAL A 277 -6.64 -4.88 3.97
C VAL A 277 -6.16 -4.39 5.33
N GLU A 278 -6.39 -5.21 6.34
CA GLU A 278 -5.94 -5.01 7.71
C GLU A 278 -4.96 -6.13 8.06
N VAL A 279 -3.68 -5.79 8.18
CA VAL A 279 -2.64 -6.71 8.63
C VAL A 279 -2.71 -6.81 10.15
N THR A 280 -2.64 -8.00 10.71
CA THR A 280 -2.67 -8.16 12.17
C THR A 280 -1.72 -9.25 12.64
N ALA A 281 -0.87 -8.88 13.60
CA ALA A 281 0.00 -9.83 14.31
C ALA A 281 -0.49 -10.12 15.74
N ASN A 282 -1.50 -9.40 16.24
CA ASN A 282 -1.97 -9.49 17.62
C ASN A 282 -3.49 -9.33 17.70
N ALA A 283 -4.15 -10.15 18.52
CA ALA A 283 -5.57 -10.01 18.81
C ALA A 283 -5.78 -9.33 20.17
N GLY A 284 -6.16 -8.06 20.15
CA GLY A 284 -6.46 -7.27 21.34
C GLY A 284 -7.52 -6.20 21.08
N ARG A 285 -7.81 -5.36 22.08
CA ARG A 285 -8.88 -4.35 22.04
C ARG A 285 -8.84 -3.44 20.81
N ALA A 286 -7.65 -3.08 20.34
CA ALA A 286 -7.50 -2.25 19.14
C ALA A 286 -8.04 -2.96 17.89
N LEU A 287 -7.77 -4.27 17.75
CA LEU A 287 -8.29 -5.08 16.64
C LEU A 287 -9.81 -5.25 16.74
N GLU A 288 -10.34 -5.55 17.94
CA GLU A 288 -11.79 -5.64 18.17
C GLU A 288 -12.53 -4.36 17.72
N LEU A 289 -12.00 -3.19 18.10
CA LEU A 289 -12.55 -1.90 17.68
C LEU A 289 -12.44 -1.68 16.16
N LYS A 290 -11.36 -2.14 15.51
CA LYS A 290 -11.22 -2.08 14.04
C LYS A 290 -12.26 -2.98 13.37
N VAL A 291 -12.39 -4.23 13.80
CA VAL A 291 -13.33 -5.22 13.24
C VAL A 291 -14.77 -4.72 13.34
N LYS A 292 -15.19 -4.25 14.52
CA LYS A 292 -16.53 -3.69 14.72
C LYS A 292 -16.80 -2.50 13.80
N HIS A 293 -15.83 -1.60 13.68
CA HIS A 293 -15.99 -0.40 12.87
C HIS A 293 -16.07 -0.71 11.37
N TRP A 294 -15.28 -1.68 10.89
CA TRP A 294 -15.41 -2.16 9.52
C TRP A 294 -16.78 -2.77 9.25
N ALA A 295 -17.32 -3.56 10.19
CA ALA A 295 -18.67 -4.11 10.06
C ALA A 295 -19.74 -2.99 9.95
N GLU A 296 -19.64 -1.94 10.77
CA GLU A 296 -20.51 -0.76 10.70
C GLU A 296 -20.42 -0.04 9.35
N VAL A 297 -19.21 0.14 8.83
CA VAL A 297 -18.96 0.82 7.55
C VAL A 297 -19.50 0.03 6.38
N ILE A 298 -19.20 -1.28 6.33
CA ILE A 298 -19.72 -2.21 5.32
C ILE A 298 -21.25 -2.24 5.37
N ALA A 299 -21.85 -2.29 6.54
CA ALA A 299 -23.31 -2.27 6.68
C ALA A 299 -23.95 -0.97 6.16
N SER A 300 -23.21 0.14 6.18
CA SER A 300 -23.71 1.45 5.77
C SER A 300 -23.66 1.71 4.26
N ARG A 301 -23.03 0.82 3.48
CA ARG A 301 -22.83 0.96 2.03
C ARG A 301 -23.06 -0.34 1.31
N ARG A 302 -23.79 -0.28 0.19
CA ARG A 302 -24.03 -1.47 -0.60
C ARG A 302 -22.80 -1.87 -1.41
N MET A 303 -22.60 -3.16 -1.65
CA MET A 303 -21.55 -3.65 -2.54
C MET A 303 -21.66 -3.03 -3.93
N SER A 304 -22.87 -2.92 -4.48
CA SER A 304 -23.09 -2.31 -5.80
C SER A 304 -22.79 -0.81 -5.85
N GLU A 305 -22.79 -0.12 -4.70
CA GLU A 305 -22.51 1.32 -4.62
C GLU A 305 -21.04 1.61 -4.36
N SER A 306 -20.42 0.87 -3.43
CA SER A 306 -19.05 1.14 -2.99
C SER A 306 -18.04 0.09 -3.43
N GLY A 307 -18.46 -1.09 -3.86
CA GLY A 307 -17.54 -2.19 -4.14
C GLY A 307 -16.61 -2.54 -2.98
N LEU A 308 -16.95 -2.16 -1.74
CA LEU A 308 -16.05 -2.22 -0.59
C LEU A 308 -16.21 -3.54 0.16
N ALA A 309 -15.10 -4.27 0.26
CA ALA A 309 -14.92 -5.43 1.13
C ALA A 309 -13.68 -5.24 2.01
N VAL A 310 -13.56 -6.05 3.06
CA VAL A 310 -12.43 -6.01 4.00
C VAL A 310 -11.86 -7.42 4.18
N VAL A 311 -10.53 -7.54 4.15
CA VAL A 311 -9.81 -8.74 4.56
C VAL A 311 -8.86 -8.46 5.71
N PHE A 312 -8.93 -9.30 6.74
CA PHE A 312 -7.98 -9.32 7.84
C PHE A 312 -6.91 -10.37 7.55
N VAL A 313 -5.66 -9.94 7.38
CA VAL A 313 -4.53 -10.82 7.09
C VAL A 313 -3.75 -11.06 8.36
N ILE A 314 -3.79 -12.30 8.84
CA ILE A 314 -3.06 -12.72 10.04
C ILE A 314 -1.59 -12.94 9.68
N VAL A 315 -0.71 -12.22 10.37
CA VAL A 315 0.75 -12.27 10.20
C VAL A 315 1.39 -12.65 11.53
N ASP A 316 1.38 -13.94 11.84
CA ASP A 316 1.98 -14.48 13.07
C ASP A 316 3.33 -15.16 12.80
N GLN A 317 4.39 -14.60 13.38
CA GLN A 317 5.75 -15.14 13.32
C GLN A 317 6.14 -15.94 14.56
N ASP A 318 5.24 -16.15 15.53
CA ASP A 318 5.60 -16.77 16.80
C ASP A 318 5.90 -18.27 16.61
N ARG A 319 7.10 -18.56 16.11
CA ARG A 319 7.72 -19.89 15.99
C ARG A 319 8.26 -20.35 17.35
N ARG A 320 8.39 -19.44 18.32
CA ARG A 320 9.07 -19.68 19.60
C ARG A 320 8.14 -20.24 20.68
N THR A 321 6.82 -20.09 20.54
CA THR A 321 5.85 -20.72 21.43
C THR A 321 4.98 -21.71 20.67
N ALA A 322 5.07 -22.99 21.03
CA ALA A 322 4.13 -24.01 20.55
C ALA A 322 2.73 -23.71 21.14
N GLY A 323 1.99 -22.78 20.52
CA GLY A 323 0.64 -22.39 20.95
C GLY A 323 0.22 -20.94 20.66
N GLY A 324 1.15 -20.01 20.42
CA GLY A 324 0.85 -18.58 20.16
C GLY A 324 0.06 -18.34 18.87
N GLY A 325 0.53 -18.95 17.77
CA GLY A 325 -0.09 -18.92 16.43
C GLY A 325 -1.59 -19.18 16.40
N ASN A 326 -2.00 -20.28 17.04
CA ASN A 326 -3.39 -20.70 17.05
C ASN A 326 -4.30 -19.76 17.86
N ARG A 327 -3.74 -19.02 18.82
CA ARG A 327 -4.52 -18.10 19.67
C ARG A 327 -4.90 -16.84 18.90
N VAL A 328 -3.96 -16.21 18.19
CA VAL A 328 -4.26 -15.01 17.38
C VAL A 328 -5.28 -15.35 16.30
N ARG A 329 -5.07 -16.47 15.58
CA ARG A 329 -6.02 -16.96 14.58
C ARG A 329 -7.41 -17.16 15.17
N SER A 330 -7.55 -17.95 16.23
CA SER A 330 -8.85 -18.24 16.83
C SER A 330 -9.58 -16.98 17.29
N GLU A 331 -8.87 -16.01 17.87
CA GLU A 331 -9.48 -14.76 18.35
C GLU A 331 -9.94 -13.86 17.20
N VAL A 332 -9.18 -13.75 16.10
CA VAL A 332 -9.58 -12.97 14.91
C VAL A 332 -10.88 -13.53 14.32
N TYR A 333 -10.97 -14.85 14.15
CA TYR A 333 -12.17 -15.54 13.68
C TYR A 333 -13.37 -15.27 14.60
N LYS A 334 -13.18 -15.36 15.91
CA LYS A 334 -14.22 -15.07 16.90
C LYS A 334 -14.71 -13.61 16.83
N LEU A 335 -13.79 -12.64 16.74
CA LEU A 335 -14.10 -11.22 16.68
C LEU A 335 -14.92 -10.87 15.42
N ILE A 336 -14.53 -11.40 14.26
CA ILE A 336 -15.25 -11.16 13.01
C ILE A 336 -16.63 -11.78 13.05
N ARG A 337 -16.75 -13.03 13.51
CA ARG A 337 -18.05 -13.68 13.71
C ARG A 337 -18.97 -12.86 14.62
N GLN A 338 -18.44 -12.33 15.72
CA GLN A 338 -19.21 -11.50 16.63
C GLN A 338 -19.67 -10.21 15.94
N ALA A 339 -18.77 -9.50 15.26
CA ALA A 339 -19.09 -8.24 14.60
C ALA A 339 -20.14 -8.39 13.49
N VAL A 340 -20.06 -9.43 12.66
CA VAL A 340 -21.06 -9.67 11.61
C VAL A 340 -22.41 -10.11 12.17
N ARG A 341 -22.46 -10.68 13.38
CA ARG A 341 -23.73 -10.99 14.08
C ARG A 341 -24.34 -9.75 14.70
N GLU A 342 -23.52 -8.88 15.28
CA GLU A 342 -23.96 -7.61 15.86
C GLU A 342 -24.37 -6.59 14.78
N THR A 343 -23.74 -6.66 13.61
CA THR A 343 -23.99 -5.79 12.46
C THR A 343 -24.19 -6.62 11.19
N PRO A 344 -25.37 -7.22 10.98
CA PRO A 344 -25.59 -8.17 9.87
C PRO A 344 -25.68 -7.53 8.48
N GLY A 345 -26.03 -6.24 8.40
CA GLY A 345 -26.34 -5.57 7.12
C GLY A 345 -27.69 -6.00 6.55
N LEU A 346 -27.87 -5.82 5.23
CA LEU A 346 -29.10 -6.18 4.52
C LEU A 346 -29.08 -7.67 4.11
N THR A 347 -30.25 -8.31 3.99
CA THR A 347 -30.34 -9.74 3.68
C THR A 347 -29.68 -10.12 2.34
N PHE A 348 -29.80 -9.27 1.33
CA PHE A 348 -29.21 -9.47 0.00
C PHE A 348 -27.81 -8.86 -0.13
N ASP A 349 -27.30 -8.22 0.92
CA ASP A 349 -25.99 -7.59 0.96
C ASP A 349 -25.43 -7.62 2.39
N ARG A 350 -25.14 -8.84 2.83
CA ARG A 350 -24.74 -9.14 4.20
C ARG A 350 -23.31 -8.69 4.45
N VAL A 351 -23.06 -8.13 5.64
CA VAL A 351 -21.68 -7.79 6.07
C VAL A 351 -20.79 -9.04 6.05
N ALA A 352 -21.33 -10.19 6.46
CA ALA A 352 -20.64 -11.48 6.42
C ALA A 352 -20.10 -11.85 5.04
N SER A 353 -20.75 -11.42 3.95
CA SER A 353 -20.31 -11.71 2.58
C SER A 353 -19.12 -10.86 2.13
N ARG A 354 -18.78 -9.80 2.89
CA ARG A 354 -17.78 -8.78 2.54
C ARG A 354 -16.67 -8.62 3.58
N MET A 355 -16.65 -9.46 4.62
CA MET A 355 -15.58 -9.53 5.61
C MET A 355 -14.92 -10.90 5.55
N ALA A 356 -13.64 -10.93 5.18
CA ALA A 356 -12.86 -12.15 5.04
C ALA A 356 -11.64 -12.16 5.97
N ILE A 357 -11.10 -13.36 6.17
CA ILE A 357 -9.87 -13.62 6.91
C ILE A 357 -8.93 -14.41 6.02
N ALA A 358 -7.69 -13.98 5.95
CA ALA A 358 -6.61 -14.75 5.35
C ALA A 358 -5.45 -14.87 6.34
N GLU A 359 -4.55 -15.81 6.10
CA GLU A 359 -3.32 -15.94 6.87
C GLU A 359 -2.12 -15.91 5.93
N TRP A 360 -1.08 -15.17 6.33
CA TRP A 360 0.16 -15.07 5.56
C TRP A 360 0.72 -16.43 5.18
N ARG A 361 0.64 -17.41 6.09
CA ARG A 361 1.15 -18.77 5.89
C ARG A 361 0.27 -19.64 4.98
N GLU A 362 -0.98 -19.26 4.72
CA GLU A 362 -1.78 -19.94 3.69
C GLU A 362 -1.34 -19.46 2.30
N TRP A 363 -0.95 -18.19 2.17
CA TRP A 363 -0.47 -17.62 0.91
C TRP A 363 1.01 -17.88 0.64
N PHE A 364 1.85 -17.81 1.67
CA PHE A 364 3.30 -17.99 1.60
C PHE A 364 3.74 -18.99 2.68
N PRO A 365 3.59 -20.31 2.45
CA PRO A 365 3.78 -21.30 3.51
C PRO A 365 5.22 -21.49 3.96
N GLU A 366 6.18 -21.19 3.10
CA GLU A 366 7.61 -21.30 3.36
C GLU A 366 8.40 -20.20 2.63
N PRO A 367 9.67 -19.92 3.04
CA PRO A 367 10.49 -18.91 2.38
C PRO A 367 10.69 -19.25 0.91
N GLY A 368 10.47 -18.28 0.03
CA GLY A 368 10.69 -18.47 -1.40
C GLY A 368 9.56 -19.17 -2.16
N ALA A 369 8.42 -19.45 -1.50
CA ALA A 369 7.29 -20.14 -2.11
C ALA A 369 5.96 -19.40 -1.94
N VAL A 370 5.03 -19.69 -2.85
CA VAL A 370 3.66 -19.20 -2.89
C VAL A 370 2.68 -20.34 -3.09
N SER A 371 1.53 -20.28 -2.41
CA SER A 371 0.39 -21.16 -2.68
C SER A 371 -0.47 -20.58 -3.81
N PRO A 372 -1.05 -21.43 -4.68
CA PRO A 372 -2.10 -21.03 -5.61
C PRO A 372 -3.22 -20.15 -5.01
N ALA A 373 -3.55 -20.34 -3.73
CA ALA A 373 -4.51 -19.53 -3.00
C ALA A 373 -4.19 -18.02 -3.00
N PHE A 374 -2.93 -17.63 -3.19
CA PHE A 374 -2.53 -16.23 -3.21
C PHE A 374 -2.97 -15.51 -4.50
N PHE A 375 -3.01 -16.18 -5.65
CA PHE A 375 -3.33 -15.54 -6.93
C PHE A 375 -4.75 -14.96 -6.95
N GLU A 376 -5.63 -15.51 -6.14
CA GLU A 376 -7.04 -15.16 -5.97
C GLU A 376 -7.32 -14.43 -4.62
N LEU A 377 -6.26 -14.15 -3.86
CA LEU A 377 -6.33 -13.63 -2.49
C LEU A 377 -7.31 -14.43 -1.61
N THR A 378 -7.29 -15.75 -1.75
CA THR A 378 -8.27 -16.63 -1.13
C THR A 378 -8.26 -16.47 0.40
N GLY A 379 -9.45 -16.36 0.98
CA GLY A 379 -9.66 -16.26 2.43
C GLY A 379 -10.88 -17.04 2.89
N ASN A 380 -11.33 -16.79 4.11
CA ASN A 380 -12.52 -17.39 4.72
C ASN A 380 -13.49 -16.30 5.18
N ARG A 381 -14.79 -16.48 4.90
CA ARG A 381 -15.87 -15.58 5.34
C ARG A 381 -16.95 -16.34 6.11
N PRO A 382 -17.66 -15.71 7.06
CA PRO A 382 -18.65 -16.39 7.91
C PRO A 382 -20.04 -16.49 7.24
N THR A 383 -20.11 -17.07 6.03
CA THR A 383 -21.35 -17.18 5.22
C THR A 383 -21.92 -18.59 5.15
N GLY A 384 -21.17 -19.60 5.57
CA GLY A 384 -21.57 -20.99 5.54
C GLY A 384 -22.66 -21.34 6.57
N PRO A 385 -23.16 -22.59 6.54
CA PRO A 385 -24.15 -23.07 7.49
C PRO A 385 -23.58 -23.12 8.92
N ALA A 386 -24.43 -23.20 9.93
CA ALA A 386 -24.02 -23.06 11.34
C ALA A 386 -22.96 -24.08 11.81
N ASP A 387 -22.91 -25.27 11.20
CA ASP A 387 -21.94 -26.33 11.46
C ASP A 387 -20.63 -26.19 10.66
N GLN A 388 -20.64 -25.40 9.58
CA GLN A 388 -19.50 -25.10 8.71
C GLN A 388 -19.50 -23.60 8.35
N LEU A 389 -19.46 -22.75 9.39
CA LEU A 389 -19.69 -21.31 9.24
C LEU A 389 -18.71 -20.64 8.28
N TRP A 390 -17.47 -21.10 8.28
CA TRP A 390 -16.38 -20.50 7.52
C TRP A 390 -16.32 -21.09 6.12
N GLU A 391 -16.70 -20.28 5.15
CA GLU A 391 -16.68 -20.60 3.73
C GLU A 391 -15.43 -19.98 3.09
N ARG A 392 -14.72 -20.79 2.30
CA ARG A 392 -13.59 -20.34 1.49
C ARG A 392 -14.10 -19.39 0.39
N VAL A 393 -13.40 -18.30 0.14
CA VAL A 393 -13.78 -17.30 -0.87
C VAL A 393 -12.56 -16.81 -1.64
N SER A 394 -12.66 -16.72 -2.97
CA SER A 394 -11.75 -15.90 -3.78
C SER A 394 -12.20 -14.44 -3.71
N LEU A 395 -11.29 -13.54 -3.34
CA LEU A 395 -11.60 -12.12 -3.23
C LEU A 395 -11.39 -11.36 -4.54
N LEU A 396 -10.71 -11.98 -5.52
CA LEU A 396 -10.52 -11.43 -6.86
C LEU A 396 -11.53 -11.95 -7.88
N ASP A 397 -12.21 -13.05 -7.58
CA ASP A 397 -13.28 -13.64 -8.39
C ASP A 397 -14.56 -12.80 -8.34
N GLU A 398 -15.01 -12.35 -9.51
CA GLU A 398 -16.19 -11.49 -9.67
C GLU A 398 -17.50 -12.23 -9.36
N ASP A 399 -17.54 -13.56 -9.49
CA ASP A 399 -18.73 -14.34 -9.19
C ASP A 399 -18.93 -14.51 -7.67
N GLN A 400 -17.83 -14.55 -6.91
CA GLN A 400 -17.86 -14.72 -5.46
C GLN A 400 -17.96 -13.41 -4.68
N LEU A 401 -17.49 -12.32 -5.29
CA LEU A 401 -17.58 -10.95 -4.77
C LEU A 401 -18.05 -9.99 -5.90
N PRO A 402 -19.32 -10.06 -6.31
CA PRO A 402 -19.81 -9.31 -7.47
C PRO A 402 -19.84 -7.81 -7.24
N PHE A 403 -19.36 -7.06 -8.23
CA PHE A 403 -19.39 -5.61 -8.26
C PHE A 403 -19.66 -5.13 -9.69
N ALA A 404 -20.81 -4.49 -9.87
CA ALA A 404 -21.21 -3.86 -11.12
C ALA A 404 -21.67 -2.43 -10.80
N PRO A 405 -20.75 -1.45 -10.77
CA PRO A 405 -21.09 -0.07 -10.46
C PRO A 405 -21.94 0.56 -11.56
N ASP A 406 -22.82 1.47 -11.17
CA ASP A 406 -23.51 2.32 -12.13
C ASP A 406 -22.53 3.36 -12.72
N GLY A 407 -22.38 3.37 -14.04
CA GLY A 407 -21.51 4.32 -14.75
C GLY A 407 -20.04 3.88 -14.81
N ASP A 408 -19.15 4.84 -15.11
CA ASP A 408 -17.73 4.61 -15.41
C ASP A 408 -16.77 5.05 -14.29
N TRP A 409 -17.30 5.53 -13.15
CA TRP A 409 -16.49 6.14 -12.08
C TRP A 409 -15.41 5.20 -11.54
N ALA A 410 -15.68 3.89 -11.50
CA ALA A 410 -14.74 2.89 -11.01
C ALA A 410 -13.52 2.74 -11.95
N GLN A 411 -13.77 2.76 -13.26
CA GLN A 411 -12.74 2.74 -14.30
C GLN A 411 -11.98 4.07 -14.38
N ALA A 412 -12.70 5.18 -14.23
CA ALA A 412 -12.09 6.51 -14.13
C ALA A 412 -11.18 6.60 -12.91
N ALA A 413 -11.57 6.03 -11.76
CA ALA A 413 -10.73 5.97 -10.57
C ALA A 413 -9.43 5.18 -10.84
N LEU A 414 -9.52 4.00 -11.47
CA LEU A 414 -8.34 3.21 -11.87
C LEU A 414 -7.39 4.00 -12.77
N THR A 415 -7.93 4.65 -13.80
CA THR A 415 -7.19 5.52 -14.72
C THR A 415 -6.49 6.65 -13.95
N ASN A 416 -7.20 7.30 -13.03
CA ASN A 416 -6.64 8.38 -12.22
C ASN A 416 -5.54 7.86 -11.29
N MET A 417 -5.67 6.66 -10.73
CA MET A 417 -4.66 6.12 -9.80
C MET A 417 -3.33 5.76 -10.47
N ALA A 418 -3.31 5.57 -11.80
CA ALA A 418 -2.07 5.37 -12.54
C ALA A 418 -1.11 6.58 -12.44
N MET A 419 -1.61 7.77 -12.12
CA MET A 419 -0.75 8.94 -11.91
C MET A 419 -0.01 8.93 -10.55
N LEU A 420 -0.43 8.10 -9.59
CA LEU A 420 -0.02 8.20 -8.20
C LEU A 420 1.35 7.59 -7.97
N ARG A 421 2.34 8.40 -7.63
CA ARG A 421 3.74 7.97 -7.50
C ARG A 421 3.98 6.90 -6.42
N SER A 422 3.04 6.74 -5.49
CA SER A 422 3.09 5.75 -4.41
C SER A 422 2.72 4.32 -4.83
N THR A 423 2.14 4.13 -6.02
CA THR A 423 1.80 2.79 -6.54
C THR A 423 3.00 2.19 -7.30
N PRO A 424 3.10 0.85 -7.39
CA PRO A 424 4.19 0.20 -8.13
C PRO A 424 4.28 0.69 -9.58
N HIS A 425 5.49 1.02 -10.04
CA HIS A 425 5.70 1.68 -11.32
C HIS A 425 5.15 0.91 -12.52
N TRP A 426 5.19 -0.43 -12.53
CA TRP A 426 4.62 -1.24 -13.60
C TRP A 426 3.09 -1.20 -13.67
N LEU A 427 2.40 -0.74 -12.62
CA LEU A 427 0.96 -0.49 -12.63
C LEU A 427 0.59 0.93 -13.09
N ARG A 428 1.60 1.75 -13.40
CA ARG A 428 1.45 3.15 -13.83
C ARG A 428 1.97 3.39 -15.23
N ASP A 429 3.13 2.82 -15.52
CA ASP A 429 3.87 3.12 -16.74
C ASP A 429 3.06 2.64 -17.96
N GLY A 430 2.89 3.54 -18.95
CA GLY A 430 2.13 3.27 -20.16
C GLY A 430 0.60 3.31 -20.00
N GLN A 431 0.08 3.62 -18.80
CA GLN A 431 -1.35 3.82 -18.59
C GLN A 431 -1.77 5.25 -18.96
N PRO A 432 -2.98 5.43 -19.53
CA PRO A 432 -3.52 6.77 -19.75
C PRO A 432 -3.71 7.47 -18.40
N THR A 433 -3.33 8.73 -18.31
CA THR A 433 -3.59 9.58 -17.13
C THR A 433 -4.27 10.87 -17.58
N PRO A 434 -5.17 11.45 -16.77
CA PRO A 434 -5.86 12.68 -17.13
C PRO A 434 -4.89 13.87 -17.21
N ASP A 435 -5.09 14.74 -18.21
CA ASP A 435 -4.36 15.99 -18.33
C ASP A 435 -4.87 17.02 -17.32
N LEU A 436 -4.31 17.00 -16.11
CA LEU A 436 -4.77 17.82 -14.98
C LEU A 436 -4.65 19.34 -15.19
N TRP A 437 -3.82 19.77 -16.14
CA TRP A 437 -3.65 21.18 -16.42
C TRP A 437 -4.92 21.81 -17.01
N GLU A 438 -5.71 21.05 -17.78
CA GLU A 438 -6.98 21.53 -18.34
C GLU A 438 -8.01 21.75 -17.22
N THR A 439 -8.14 20.79 -16.31
CA THR A 439 -8.98 20.93 -15.13
C THR A 439 -8.55 22.12 -14.28
N GLN A 440 -7.25 22.27 -14.01
CA GLN A 440 -6.74 23.39 -13.23
C GLN A 440 -7.03 24.74 -13.90
N LEU A 441 -6.91 24.80 -15.22
CA LEU A 441 -7.14 26.00 -16.01
C LEU A 441 -8.62 26.41 -15.97
N HIS A 442 -9.52 25.46 -16.19
CA HIS A 442 -10.96 25.65 -16.12
C HIS A 442 -11.44 26.09 -14.72
N GLU A 443 -10.97 25.43 -13.66
CA GLU A 443 -11.29 25.81 -12.27
C GLU A 443 -10.75 27.20 -11.89
N SER A 444 -9.73 27.67 -12.59
CA SER A 444 -9.19 29.03 -12.42
C SER A 444 -9.95 30.09 -13.23
N GLY A 445 -11.03 29.71 -13.92
CA GLY A 445 -11.88 30.61 -14.70
C GLY A 445 -11.37 30.92 -16.10
N TYR A 446 -10.43 30.14 -16.61
CA TYR A 446 -9.90 30.29 -17.97
C TYR A 446 -10.44 29.19 -18.89
N GLU A 447 -10.84 29.56 -20.12
CA GLU A 447 -11.27 28.59 -21.14
C GLU A 447 -10.11 28.07 -21.99
N ALA A 448 -9.00 28.82 -22.05
CA ALA A 448 -7.77 28.46 -22.75
C ALA A 448 -6.54 29.03 -22.03
N ILE A 449 -5.34 28.56 -22.40
CA ILE A 449 -4.06 29.08 -21.88
C ILE A 449 -4.02 30.60 -22.09
N PRO A 450 -3.88 31.41 -21.03
CA PRO A 450 -3.82 32.86 -21.16
C PRO A 450 -2.62 33.25 -22.03
N VAL A 451 -2.93 33.89 -23.15
CA VAL A 451 -1.93 34.40 -24.08
C VAL A 451 -1.70 35.87 -23.75
N PRO A 452 -0.49 36.30 -23.35
CA PRO A 452 -0.21 37.73 -23.24
C PRO A 452 -0.34 38.41 -24.60
N GLU A 453 -0.83 39.65 -24.61
CA GLU A 453 -0.90 40.43 -25.84
C GLU A 453 0.47 40.48 -26.54
N ILE A 454 0.47 40.33 -27.86
CA ILE A 454 1.69 40.38 -28.66
C ILE A 454 2.30 41.77 -28.46
N ALA A 455 3.53 41.85 -27.94
CA ALA A 455 4.18 43.13 -27.62
C ALA A 455 4.39 44.08 -28.83
N ARG A 456 4.30 43.54 -30.06
CA ARG A 456 4.43 44.27 -31.33
C ARG A 456 3.47 43.68 -32.38
N PRO A 457 2.15 43.96 -32.27
CA PRO A 457 1.16 43.40 -33.18
C PRO A 457 1.39 43.82 -34.64
N GLU A 458 2.00 44.98 -34.87
CA GLU A 458 2.34 45.52 -36.19
C GLU A 458 3.39 44.69 -36.97
N LEU A 459 4.19 43.89 -36.27
CA LEU A 459 5.19 43.00 -36.87
C LEU A 459 4.66 41.57 -37.07
N SER A 460 3.45 41.28 -36.57
CA SER A 460 2.81 39.97 -36.67
C SER A 460 1.74 40.04 -37.76
N PRO A 461 1.94 39.39 -38.92
CA PRO A 461 0.95 39.43 -40.01
C PRO A 461 -0.31 38.69 -39.57
N GLY A 462 -1.27 39.42 -39.00
CA GLY A 462 -2.73 39.22 -39.02
C GLY A 462 -3.38 37.90 -38.57
N THR A 463 -2.65 36.81 -38.33
CA THR A 463 -3.28 35.48 -38.14
C THR A 463 -2.56 34.56 -37.15
N ARG A 464 -1.55 35.05 -36.42
CA ARG A 464 -0.78 34.20 -35.51
C ARG A 464 -1.49 34.05 -34.17
N GLU A 465 -2.27 32.99 -34.04
CA GLU A 465 -2.78 32.53 -32.76
C GLU A 465 -1.60 31.96 -31.95
N PHE A 466 -1.32 32.56 -30.80
CA PHE A 466 -0.20 32.15 -29.94
C PHE A 466 -0.42 30.73 -29.44
N GLY A 467 0.63 29.91 -29.51
CA GLY A 467 0.56 28.50 -29.11
C GLY A 467 0.10 27.54 -30.21
N LYS A 468 -0.46 28.03 -31.32
CA LYS A 468 -0.73 27.19 -32.50
C LYS A 468 0.54 26.88 -33.28
N ALA A 469 0.63 25.64 -33.72
CA ALA A 469 1.78 25.17 -34.47
C ALA A 469 1.87 25.81 -35.86
N PHE A 470 3.10 25.88 -36.39
CA PHE A 470 3.35 26.30 -37.75
C PHE A 470 4.07 25.17 -38.51
N GLY A 471 3.52 24.77 -39.66
CA GLY A 471 4.09 23.69 -40.48
C GLY A 471 3.98 22.31 -39.81
N PHE A 472 5.03 21.50 -39.88
CA PHE A 472 5.08 20.12 -39.33
C PHE A 472 5.28 20.04 -37.80
N VAL A 473 5.20 21.17 -37.10
CA VAL A 473 5.36 21.21 -35.64
C VAL A 473 3.99 21.00 -34.99
N ALA A 474 3.93 20.46 -33.77
CA ALA A 474 2.70 20.33 -33.00
C ALA A 474 2.42 21.61 -32.17
N ASP A 475 1.17 21.78 -31.74
CA ASP A 475 0.76 22.91 -30.89
C ASP A 475 1.63 22.97 -29.62
N THR A 476 1.89 24.19 -29.14
CA THR A 476 2.69 24.43 -27.94
C THR A 476 1.94 23.85 -26.74
N LYS A 477 2.55 22.86 -26.09
CA LYS A 477 2.00 22.24 -24.88
C LYS A 477 2.43 23.01 -23.63
N PRO A 478 1.67 22.93 -22.53
CA PRO A 478 2.11 23.47 -21.25
C PRO A 478 3.45 22.85 -20.80
N PRO A 479 4.17 23.53 -19.88
CA PRO A 479 5.43 23.02 -19.32
C PRO A 479 5.31 21.55 -18.90
N LYS A 480 6.37 20.76 -19.12
CA LYS A 480 6.34 19.31 -18.82
C LYS A 480 5.90 18.99 -17.40
N ARG A 481 6.23 19.85 -16.43
CA ARG A 481 5.85 19.72 -15.01
C ARG A 481 4.35 19.89 -14.74
N MET A 482 3.60 20.56 -15.61
CA MET A 482 2.14 20.74 -15.45
C MET A 482 1.35 19.57 -16.03
N ARG A 483 2.01 18.72 -16.81
CA ARG A 483 1.41 17.54 -17.43
C ARG A 483 1.61 16.32 -16.53
N THR A 484 0.66 15.41 -16.52
CA THR A 484 0.91 14.08 -15.96
C THR A 484 1.93 13.35 -16.84
N ALA A 485 2.73 12.47 -16.23
CA ALA A 485 3.62 11.63 -17.02
C ALA A 485 2.76 10.59 -17.75
N GLY A 486 2.67 10.72 -19.08
CA GLY A 486 2.33 9.64 -19.99
C GLY A 486 3.59 8.95 -20.46
#